data_AF-A0A7M4ASI2-F1
#
_entry.id   AF-A0A7M4ASI2-F1
#
_cell.length_a   1.000
_cell.length_b   1.000
_cell.length_c   1.000
_cell.angle_alpha   90.00
_cell.angle_beta   90.00
_cell.angle_gamma   90.00
#
_symmetry.space_group_name_H-M   'P 1'
#
loop_
_entity.id
_entity.type
_entity.pdbx_description
1 polymer ?
#
loop_
_entity_poly.entity_id
_entity_poly.type
_entity_poly.pdbx_seq_one_letter_code
_entity_poly.pdbx_strand_id
1 'polypeptide(L)'
;METASIVLTHQSKENHEDIHNVGGFTDGDRAACFLSWVGVPSEKVRYLGFATDRVGPWSGTTDPTRKLEKLVWMDTVLDLLDVDWRERKVD
;
A
#
# COMPACT_ATOMS: atom_id res chain seq x y z
N MET A 1 20.09 -14.51 23.71
CA MET A 1 20.18 -13.49 22.65
C MET A 1 18.79 -12.90 22.56
N GLU A 2 18.61 -11.69 23.05
CA GLU A 2 17.30 -11.01 23.05
C GLU A 2 16.94 -10.72 21.59
N THR A 3 15.82 -11.24 21.10
CA THR A 3 15.35 -10.96 19.74
C THR A 3 14.94 -9.50 19.70
N ALA A 4 15.72 -8.65 19.02
CA ALA A 4 15.32 -7.28 18.76
C ALA A 4 13.95 -7.29 18.05
N SER A 5 12.92 -6.83 18.75
CA SER A 5 11.56 -6.73 18.23
C SER A 5 11.47 -5.46 17.41
N ILE A 6 11.47 -5.57 16.08
CA ILE A 6 11.19 -4.43 15.20
C ILE A 6 9.69 -4.13 15.30
N VAL A 7 9.34 -2.96 15.81
CA VAL A 7 7.95 -2.47 15.80
C VAL A 7 7.77 -1.54 14.61
N LEU A 8 6.86 -1.87 13.70
CA LEU A 8 6.55 -1.05 12.54
C LEU A 8 5.26 -0.25 12.78
N THR A 9 5.25 0.99 12.28
CA THR A 9 4.04 1.80 12.13
C THR A 9 3.95 2.37 10.72
N HIS A 10 2.77 2.82 10.35
CA HIS A 10 2.52 3.52 9.08
C HIS A 10 1.58 4.74 9.28
N GLN A 11 1.12 4.99 10.51
CA GLN A 11 0.12 6.02 10.86
C GLN A 11 0.61 7.01 11.92
N SER A 12 1.75 6.77 12.58
CA SER A 12 2.26 7.72 13.58
C SER A 12 2.89 8.93 12.91
N LYS A 13 2.47 10.14 13.30
CA LYS A 13 3.17 11.38 12.92
C LYS A 13 4.34 11.70 13.85
N GLU A 14 4.44 10.98 14.96
CA GLU A 14 5.47 11.15 15.96
C GLU A 14 6.59 10.14 15.72
N ASN A 15 7.82 10.57 16.03
CA ASN A 15 8.96 9.67 16.06
C ASN A 15 9.00 9.02 17.44
N HIS A 16 9.05 7.68 17.47
CA HIS A 16 9.27 6.93 18.69
C HIS A 16 10.54 6.11 18.51
N GLU A 17 11.36 6.01 19.57
CA GLU A 17 12.71 5.44 19.52
C GLU A 17 12.74 4.01 18.96
N ASP A 18 11.75 3.19 19.33
CA ASP A 18 11.68 1.77 18.95
C ASP A 18 10.59 1.46 17.90
N ILE A 19 9.92 2.47 17.33
CA ILE A 19 8.84 2.28 16.35
C ILE A 19 9.21 2.93 15.03
N HIS A 20 9.42 2.09 14.02
CA HIS A 20 9.82 2.54 12.69
C HIS A 20 8.59 2.85 11.83
N ASN A 21 8.38 4.12 11.51
CA ASN A 21 7.39 4.52 10.52
C ASN A 21 7.95 4.37 9.10
N VAL A 22 7.72 3.21 8.48
CA VAL A 22 8.15 2.94 7.11
C VAL A 22 7.26 3.60 6.05
N GLY A 23 6.13 4.18 6.45
CA GLY A 23 5.21 4.88 5.56
C GLY A 23 4.74 4.01 4.38
N GLY A 24 4.70 4.61 3.19
CA GLY A 24 4.58 3.88 1.90
C GLY A 24 3.20 3.35 1.52
N PHE A 25 2.32 3.06 2.48
CA PHE A 25 1.00 2.49 2.16
C PHE A 25 -0.04 3.53 1.74
N THR A 26 -0.88 3.14 0.80
CA THR A 26 -2.11 3.80 0.36
C THR A 26 -3.32 3.11 0.98
N ASP A 27 -4.55 3.50 0.62
CA ASP A 27 -5.74 2.77 1.09
C ASP A 27 -5.92 1.46 0.30
N GLY A 28 -5.49 1.45 -0.96
CA GLY A 28 -5.66 0.33 -1.89
C GLY A 28 -4.77 -0.87 -1.55
N ASP A 29 -3.47 -0.65 -1.35
CA ASP A 29 -2.55 -1.72 -0.93
C ASP A 29 -2.89 -2.28 0.46
N ARG A 30 -3.35 -1.45 1.41
CA ARG A 30 -3.82 -1.91 2.73
C ARG A 30 -5.01 -2.85 2.60
N ALA A 31 -5.97 -2.51 1.75
CA ALA A 31 -7.11 -3.38 1.47
C ALA A 31 -6.67 -4.71 0.83
N ALA A 32 -5.75 -4.67 -0.14
CA ALA A 32 -5.22 -5.87 -0.78
C ALA A 32 -4.45 -6.77 0.19
N CYS A 33 -3.56 -6.20 1.01
CA CYS A 33 -2.83 -6.92 2.06
C CYS A 33 -3.79 -7.60 3.04
N PHE A 34 -4.84 -6.89 3.45
CA PHE A 34 -5.83 -7.45 4.38
C PHE A 34 -6.57 -8.65 3.76
N LEU A 35 -7.04 -8.53 2.52
CA LEU A 35 -7.72 -9.62 1.80
C LEU A 35 -6.80 -10.84 1.60
N SER A 36 -5.55 -10.60 1.23
CA SER A 36 -4.53 -11.66 1.12
C SER A 36 -4.30 -12.36 2.46
N TRP A 37 -4.17 -11.60 3.55
CA TRP A 37 -3.95 -12.15 4.89
C TRP A 37 -5.11 -13.02 5.39
N VAL A 38 -6.37 -12.64 5.10
CA VAL A 38 -7.54 -13.48 5.44
C VAL A 38 -7.76 -14.65 4.46
N GLY A 39 -6.86 -14.85 3.49
CA GLY A 39 -6.88 -15.99 2.57
C GLY A 39 -7.84 -15.87 1.39
N VAL A 40 -8.21 -14.65 0.99
CA VAL A 40 -9.00 -14.45 -0.24
C VAL A 40 -8.09 -14.69 -1.46
N PRO A 41 -8.45 -15.62 -2.37
CA PRO A 41 -7.69 -15.82 -3.61
C PRO A 41 -7.67 -14.56 -4.47
N SER A 42 -6.52 -14.23 -5.04
CA SER A 42 -6.33 -13.03 -5.87
C SER A 42 -7.27 -12.99 -7.09
N GLU A 43 -7.63 -14.14 -7.65
CA GLU A 43 -8.54 -14.24 -8.81
C GLU A 43 -9.95 -13.73 -8.49
N LYS A 44 -10.31 -13.69 -7.20
CA LYS A 44 -11.57 -13.14 -6.68
C LYS A 44 -11.51 -11.65 -6.36
N VAL A 45 -10.34 -11.02 -6.48
CA VAL A 45 -10.15 -9.59 -6.23
C VAL A 45 -10.24 -8.83 -7.56
N ARG A 46 -10.77 -7.60 -7.50
CA ARG A 46 -10.76 -6.63 -8.59
C ARG A 46 -10.30 -5.28 -8.05
N TYR A 47 -9.50 -4.57 -8.84
CA TYR A 47 -8.82 -3.35 -8.41
C TYR A 47 -9.48 -2.13 -9.07
N LEU A 48 -10.51 -1.59 -8.44
CA LEU A 48 -11.30 -0.48 -8.99
C LEU A 48 -10.63 0.87 -8.71
N GLY A 49 -10.40 1.67 -9.76
CA GLY A 49 -9.93 3.06 -9.63
C GLY A 49 -8.46 3.19 -9.20
N PHE A 50 -7.66 2.13 -9.33
CA PHE A 50 -6.23 2.17 -9.04
C PHE A 50 -5.47 2.92 -10.15
N ALA A 51 -4.58 3.82 -9.74
CA ALA A 51 -3.67 4.54 -10.63
C ALA A 51 -2.27 4.51 -10.02
N THR A 52 -1.25 4.22 -10.83
CA THR A 52 0.14 4.11 -10.37
C THR A 52 1.03 5.24 -10.91
N ASP A 53 0.56 5.93 -11.95
CA ASP A 53 1.31 6.90 -12.74
C ASP A 53 0.80 8.34 -12.58
N ARG A 54 -0.31 8.54 -11.86
CA ARG A 54 -0.95 9.85 -11.70
C ARG A 54 -1.67 10.01 -10.38
N VAL A 55 -1.74 11.27 -9.95
CA VAL A 55 -2.55 11.69 -8.83
C VAL A 55 -4.01 11.78 -9.28
N GLY A 56 -4.87 10.94 -8.70
CA GLY A 56 -6.31 10.94 -9.02
C GLY A 56 -7.02 12.23 -8.56
N PRO A 57 -8.16 12.59 -9.18
CA PRO A 57 -8.89 13.83 -8.90
C PRO A 57 -9.44 13.90 -7.46
N TRP A 58 -9.58 12.76 -6.80
CA TRP A 58 -10.04 12.63 -5.42
C TRP A 58 -8.90 12.61 -4.40
N SER A 59 -7.65 12.81 -4.85
CA SER A 59 -6.54 13.02 -3.93
C SER A 59 -6.74 14.40 -3.30
N GLY A 60 -7.06 14.43 -2.00
CA GLY A 60 -7.14 15.68 -1.25
C GLY A 60 -5.81 16.44 -1.23
N THR A 61 -5.69 17.50 -0.43
CA THR A 61 -4.46 18.27 -0.31
C THR A 61 -3.27 17.35 0.01
N THR A 62 -2.40 17.13 -0.98
CA THR A 62 -1.28 16.20 -0.90
C THR A 62 -0.07 16.79 -1.62
N ASP A 63 1.12 16.42 -1.17
CA ASP A 63 2.34 16.65 -1.93
C ASP A 63 2.33 15.70 -3.15
N PRO A 64 2.26 16.22 -4.39
CA PRO A 64 2.12 15.37 -5.58
C PRO A 64 3.31 14.43 -5.77
N THR A 65 4.53 14.88 -5.48
CA THR A 65 5.75 14.08 -5.61
C THR A 65 5.71 12.91 -4.65
N ARG A 66 5.43 13.19 -3.37
CA ARG A 66 5.32 12.15 -2.34
C ARG A 66 4.16 11.20 -2.61
N LYS A 67 3.06 11.69 -3.18
CA LYS A 67 1.93 10.84 -3.57
C LYS A 67 2.35 9.87 -4.67
N LEU A 68 3.08 10.31 -5.69
CA LEU A 68 3.59 9.45 -6.75
C LEU A 68 4.55 8.38 -6.20
N GLU A 69 5.45 8.73 -5.28
CA GLU A 69 6.32 7.74 -4.61
C GLU A 69 5.51 6.64 -3.89
N LYS A 70 4.43 7.02 -3.20
CA LYS A 70 3.52 6.04 -2.58
C LYS A 70 2.81 5.17 -3.61
N LEU A 71 2.45 5.72 -4.77
CA LEU A 71 1.79 4.95 -5.83
C LEU A 71 2.74 3.92 -6.47
N VAL A 72 4.03 4.25 -6.60
CA VAL A 72 5.08 3.29 -7.02
C VAL A 72 5.23 2.18 -5.98
N TRP A 73 5.17 2.53 -4.69
CA TRP A 73 5.24 1.52 -3.64
C TRP A 73 3.99 0.61 -3.60
N MET A 74 2.81 1.19 -3.79
CA MET A 74 1.56 0.43 -3.96
C MET A 74 1.68 -0.56 -5.12
N ASP A 75 2.17 -0.13 -6.29
CA ASP A 75 2.41 -0.99 -7.46
C ASP A 75 3.30 -2.20 -7.12
N THR A 76 4.40 -1.95 -6.38
CA THR A 76 5.32 -3.00 -5.90
C THR A 76 4.64 -3.98 -4.93
N VAL A 77 3.84 -3.48 -3.98
CA VAL A 77 3.12 -4.33 -3.02
C VAL A 77 2.09 -5.19 -3.74
N LEU A 78 1.36 -4.62 -4.70
CA LEU A 78 0.36 -5.37 -5.46
C LEU A 78 1.02 -6.48 -6.30
N ASP A 79 2.18 -6.24 -6.90
CA ASP A 79 2.95 -7.27 -7.62
C ASP A 79 3.36 -8.45 -6.72
N LEU A 80 3.62 -8.20 -5.44
CA LEU A 80 3.94 -9.25 -4.47
C LEU A 80 2.73 -10.08 -4.05
N LEU A 81 1.55 -9.46 -4.02
CA LEU A 81 0.30 -10.12 -3.61
C LEU A 81 -0.39 -10.83 -4.78
N ASP A 82 -0.29 -10.24 -5.96
CA ASP A 82 -0.99 -10.63 -7.17
C ASP A 82 -0.22 -10.16 -8.41
N VAL A 83 0.50 -11.08 -9.07
CA VAL A 83 1.28 -10.80 -10.28
C VAL A 83 0.44 -10.36 -11.49
N ASP A 84 -0.88 -10.64 -11.51
CA ASP A 84 -1.77 -10.23 -12.61
C ASP A 84 -2.76 -9.13 -12.19
N TRP A 85 -2.50 -8.41 -11.09
CA TRP A 85 -3.44 -7.42 -10.55
C TRP A 85 -3.82 -6.35 -11.59
N ARG A 86 -2.88 -6.02 -12.51
CA ARG A 86 -3.10 -5.06 -13.61
C ARG A 86 -4.13 -5.56 -14.62
N GLU A 87 -4.21 -6.86 -14.86
CA GLU A 87 -5.24 -7.47 -15.73
C GLU A 87 -6.62 -7.49 -15.04
N ARG A 88 -6.62 -7.46 -13.71
CA ARG A 88 -7.83 -7.41 -12.85
C ARG A 88 -8.22 -5.99 -12.46
N LYS A 89 -7.53 -4.97 -12.98
CA LYS A 89 -7.83 -3.57 -12.76
C LYS A 89 -9.10 -3.19 -13.52
N VAL A 90 -9.98 -2.44 -12.85
CA VAL A 90 -11.20 -1.88 -13.44
C VAL A 90 -11.10 -0.36 -13.27
N ASP A 91 -11.29 0.38 -14.34
CA ASP A 91 -11.28 1.86 -14.30
C ASP A 91 -12.66 2.41 -13.92
#